data_AF-A0A2N2I5N8-F1
#
_entry.id   AF-A0A2N2I5N8-F1
#
_cell.length_a   1.000
_cell.length_b   1.000
_cell.length_c   1.000
_cell.angle_alpha   90.00
_cell.angle_beta   90.00
_cell.angle_gamma   90.00
#
_symmetry.space_group_name_H-M   'P 1'
#
loop_
_entity.id
_entity.type
_entity.pdbx_description
1 polymer ?
#
loop_
_entity_poly.entity_id
_entity_poly.type
_entity_poly.pdbx_seq_one_letter_code
_entity_poly.pdbx_strand_id
1 'polypeptide(L)'
;MNTKLRLYTYSIPWNIFLLTVGSFLVAMSIKSVAVPHGFVTGGVSGIALLVYYFSEMLTPGLWLFIMNIPIALIGWIMISRRFVLYTAYGMCAITGWMEVISFTLPVHDPLLAAIAGGAILGAGAGISMRSLGSSGGLDIL
;
A
#
# COMPACT_ATOMS: atom_id res chain seq x y z
N MET A 1 -0.13 32.03 -2.54
CA MET A 1 0.56 30.72 -2.68
C MET A 1 0.90 30.51 -4.15
N ASN A 2 2.18 30.33 -4.49
CA ASN A 2 2.73 30.60 -5.83
C ASN A 2 2.39 29.49 -6.87
N THR A 3 1.83 29.86 -8.02
CA THR A 3 1.28 28.96 -9.06
C THR A 3 2.34 28.00 -9.66
N LYS A 4 3.62 28.37 -9.62
CA LYS A 4 4.74 27.52 -10.08
C LYS A 4 4.98 26.29 -9.19
N LEU A 5 4.70 26.39 -7.88
CA LEU A 5 4.86 25.27 -6.94
C LEU A 5 3.80 24.18 -7.18
N ARG A 6 2.59 24.56 -7.64
CA ARG A 6 1.55 23.58 -8.03
C ARG A 6 2.01 22.71 -9.20
N LEU A 7 2.62 23.30 -10.23
CA LEU A 7 3.09 22.55 -11.40
C LEU A 7 4.17 21.51 -11.05
N TYR A 8 5.03 21.81 -10.07
CA TYR A 8 6.07 20.87 -9.60
C TYR A 8 5.49 19.73 -8.75
N THR A 9 4.57 20.04 -7.83
CA THR A 9 3.90 19.06 -6.96
C THR A 9 3.04 18.06 -7.74
N TYR A 10 2.52 18.43 -8.91
CA TYR A 10 1.77 17.53 -9.81
C TYR A 10 2.61 16.94 -10.94
N SER A 11 3.94 17.12 -10.91
CA SER A 11 4.81 16.51 -11.90
C SER A 11 4.77 14.98 -11.79
N ILE A 12 4.81 14.31 -12.94
CA ILE A 12 4.84 12.85 -13.03
C ILE A 12 5.96 12.24 -12.15
N PRO A 13 7.23 12.72 -12.20
CA PRO A 13 8.30 12.12 -11.40
C PRO A 13 8.09 12.30 -9.89
N TRP A 14 7.51 13.42 -9.44
CA TRP A 14 7.25 13.64 -8.02
C TRP A 14 6.20 12.66 -7.47
N ASN A 15 5.14 12.40 -8.24
CA ASN A 15 4.10 11.44 -7.83
C ASN A 15 4.65 10.00 -7.78
N ILE A 16 5.49 9.62 -8.74
CA ILE A 16 6.14 8.30 -8.75
C ILE A 16 7.09 8.15 -7.56
N PHE A 17 7.84 9.19 -7.23
CA PHE A 17 8.71 9.20 -6.05
C PHE A 17 7.91 9.01 -4.77
N LEU A 18 6.83 9.78 -4.58
CA LEU A 18 5.94 9.63 -3.42
C LEU A 18 5.32 8.23 -3.34
N LEU A 19 4.85 7.68 -4.46
CA LEU A 19 4.32 6.30 -4.49
C LEU A 19 5.37 5.26 -4.15
N THR A 20 6.62 5.45 -4.58
CA THR A 20 7.70 4.50 -4.29
C THR A 20 8.08 4.54 -2.81
N VAL A 21 8.13 5.73 -2.21
CA VAL A 21 8.41 5.88 -0.77
C VAL A 21 7.22 5.40 0.08
N GLY A 22 6.00 5.76 -0.29
CA GLY A 22 4.78 5.31 0.40
C GLY A 22 4.61 3.79 0.33
N SER A 23 4.81 3.20 -0.84
CA SER A 23 4.76 1.74 -1.03
C SER A 23 5.80 0.99 -0.21
N PHE A 24 7.02 1.51 -0.11
CA PHE A 24 8.06 0.92 0.73
C PHE A 24 7.64 0.89 2.22
N LEU A 25 7.09 1.99 2.74
CA LEU A 25 6.61 2.07 4.13
C LEU A 25 5.43 1.12 4.37
N VAL A 26 4.47 1.07 3.45
CA VAL A 26 3.33 0.14 3.52
C VAL A 26 3.81 -1.32 3.51
N ALA A 27 4.71 -1.66 2.59
CA ALA A 27 5.28 -3.01 2.49
C ALA A 27 6.05 -3.39 3.77
N MET A 28 6.88 -2.48 4.29
CA MET A 28 7.62 -2.67 5.55
C MET A 28 6.67 -2.90 6.71
N SER A 29 5.61 -2.10 6.86
CA SER A 29 4.64 -2.29 7.94
C SER A 29 3.94 -3.65 7.85
N ILE A 30 3.50 -4.05 6.65
CA ILE A 30 2.75 -5.29 6.49
C ILE A 30 3.69 -6.49 6.72
N LYS A 31 4.85 -6.50 6.06
CA LYS A 31 5.75 -7.66 6.07
C LYS A 31 6.52 -7.80 7.38
N SER A 32 7.00 -6.70 7.95
CA SER A 32 7.86 -6.73 9.13
C SER A 32 7.10 -6.66 10.46
N VAL A 33 5.84 -6.17 10.46
CA VAL A 33 5.03 -6.04 11.68
C VAL A 33 3.74 -6.86 11.61
N ALA A 34 2.93 -6.66 10.56
CA ALA A 34 1.59 -7.25 10.52
C ALA A 34 1.62 -8.78 10.36
N VAL A 35 2.43 -9.29 9.42
CA VAL A 35 2.54 -10.74 9.17
C VAL A 35 3.06 -11.51 10.39
N PRO A 36 4.15 -11.11 11.07
CA PRO A 36 4.64 -11.83 12.27
C PRO A 36 3.66 -11.84 13.45
N HIS A 37 2.82 -10.81 13.58
CA HIS A 37 1.86 -10.68 14.67
C HIS A 37 0.44 -11.13 14.29
N GLY A 38 0.23 -11.63 13.07
CA GLY A 38 -1.10 -12.01 12.56
C GLY A 38 -2.08 -10.85 12.45
N PHE A 39 -1.59 -9.60 12.35
CA PHE A 39 -2.46 -8.45 12.22
C PHE A 39 -3.11 -8.40 10.84
N VAL A 40 -4.30 -7.82 10.82
CA VAL A 40 -5.10 -7.63 9.61
C VAL A 40 -5.33 -6.13 9.45
N THR A 41 -5.03 -5.61 8.27
CA THR A 41 -5.32 -4.21 7.92
C THR A 41 -6.81 -4.05 7.60
N GLY A 42 -7.31 -2.83 7.47
CA GLY A 42 -8.69 -2.61 7.00
C GLY A 42 -8.87 -2.85 5.49
N GLY A 43 -10.13 -2.89 5.06
CA GLY A 43 -10.52 -2.88 3.64
C GLY A 43 -10.08 -4.11 2.85
N VAL A 44 -9.85 -3.92 1.56
CA VAL A 44 -9.51 -5.03 0.65
C VAL A 44 -8.12 -5.58 0.94
N SER A 45 -7.21 -4.75 1.44
CA SER A 45 -5.90 -5.19 1.92
C SER A 45 -6.02 -6.16 3.09
N GLY A 46 -6.98 -5.92 4.00
CA GLY A 46 -7.30 -6.84 5.09
C GLY A 46 -7.81 -8.18 4.61
N ILE A 47 -8.73 -8.16 3.64
CA ILE A 47 -9.29 -9.37 3.03
C ILE A 47 -8.17 -10.18 2.36
N ALA A 48 -7.26 -9.52 1.64
CA ALA A 48 -6.10 -10.17 1.04
C ALA A 48 -5.19 -10.84 2.10
N LEU A 49 -4.93 -10.17 3.23
CA LEU A 49 -4.16 -10.77 4.33
C LEU A 49 -4.89 -11.96 4.98
N LEU A 50 -6.21 -11.88 5.18
CA LEU A 50 -7.00 -12.99 5.71
C LEU A 50 -6.91 -14.20 4.78
N VAL A 51 -7.13 -14.01 3.48
CA VAL A 51 -7.01 -15.10 2.50
C VAL A 51 -5.59 -15.66 2.48
N TYR A 52 -4.56 -14.82 2.63
CA TYR A 52 -3.18 -15.28 2.80
C TYR A 52 -3.02 -16.19 4.03
N TYR A 53 -3.52 -15.79 5.20
CA TYR A 53 -3.42 -16.59 6.43
C TYR A 53 -4.18 -17.92 6.37
N PHE A 54 -5.25 -18.00 5.57
CA PHE A 54 -5.99 -19.26 5.38
C PHE A 54 -5.41 -20.15 4.28
N SER A 55 -4.88 -19.56 3.21
CA SER A 55 -4.46 -20.31 2.03
C SER A 55 -2.98 -20.68 2.06
N GLU A 56 -2.11 -19.82 2.62
CA GLU A 56 -0.63 -19.93 2.59
C GLU A 56 0.01 -20.19 1.20
N MET A 57 -0.77 -20.24 0.12
CA MET A 57 -0.31 -20.64 -1.22
C MET A 57 0.49 -19.56 -1.95
N LEU A 58 0.25 -18.28 -1.65
CA LEU A 58 0.80 -17.13 -2.38
C LEU A 58 1.27 -16.06 -1.40
N THR A 59 2.13 -15.14 -1.84
CA THR A 59 2.60 -14.05 -0.97
C THR A 59 1.51 -13.00 -0.72
N PRO A 60 1.54 -12.29 0.43
CA PRO A 60 0.52 -11.27 0.76
C PRO A 60 0.36 -10.21 -0.34
N GLY A 61 1.46 -9.84 -1.00
CA GLY A 61 1.49 -8.87 -2.08
C GLY A 61 0.78 -9.35 -3.35
N LEU A 62 0.84 -10.65 -3.65
CA LEU A 62 0.12 -11.23 -4.79
C LEU A 62 -1.38 -11.30 -4.53
N TRP A 63 -1.80 -11.71 -3.33
CA TRP A 63 -3.21 -11.66 -2.93
C TRP A 63 -3.78 -10.25 -2.99
N LEU A 64 -3.01 -9.27 -2.51
CA LEU A 64 -3.33 -7.85 -2.63
C LEU A 64 -3.52 -7.43 -4.09
N PHE A 65 -2.60 -7.82 -4.97
CA PHE A 65 -2.67 -7.47 -6.38
C PHE A 65 -3.92 -8.07 -7.03
N ILE A 66 -4.17 -9.36 -6.84
CA ILE A 66 -5.34 -10.07 -7.40
C ILE A 66 -6.65 -9.44 -6.93
N MET A 67 -6.78 -9.18 -5.63
CA MET A 67 -8.00 -8.59 -5.05
C MET A 67 -8.23 -7.14 -5.50
N ASN A 68 -7.17 -6.43 -5.90
CA ASN A 68 -7.29 -5.07 -6.40
C ASN A 68 -7.61 -4.97 -7.89
N ILE A 69 -7.39 -6.01 -8.70
CA ILE A 69 -7.79 -6.01 -10.13
C ILE A 69 -9.27 -5.64 -10.35
N PRO A 70 -10.27 -6.26 -9.66
CA PRO A 70 -11.66 -5.89 -9.87
C PRO A 70 -11.95 -4.44 -9.45
N ILE A 71 -11.30 -3.96 -8.40
CA ILE A 71 -11.46 -2.59 -7.90
C ILE A 71 -10.83 -1.58 -8.86
N ALA A 72 -9.66 -1.90 -9.41
CA ALA A 72 -9.00 -1.12 -10.44
C ALA A 72 -9.89 -0.99 -11.69
N LEU A 73 -10.61 -2.05 -12.07
CA LEU A 73 -11.56 -2.02 -13.17
C LEU A 73 -12.75 -1.07 -12.88
N ILE A 74 -13.29 -1.11 -11.67
CA ILE A 74 -14.36 -0.20 -11.22
C ILE A 74 -13.84 1.25 -11.18
N GLY A 75 -12.66 1.47 -10.61
CA GLY A 75 -12.00 2.77 -10.54
C GLY A 75 -11.66 3.36 -11.92
N TRP A 76 -11.45 2.51 -12.94
CA TRP A 76 -11.22 2.95 -14.32
C TRP A 76 -12.47 3.59 -14.91
N ILE A 77 -13.65 3.07 -14.56
CA ILE A 77 -14.94 3.56 -15.03
C ILE A 77 -15.39 4.78 -14.21
N MET A 78 -15.20 4.76 -12.88
CA MET A 78 -15.75 5.76 -11.97
C MET A 78 -14.85 6.98 -11.71
N ILE A 79 -13.52 6.85 -11.74
CA ILE A 79 -12.59 7.91 -11.33
C ILE A 79 -11.84 8.48 -12.53
N SER A 80 -10.81 7.78 -13.00
CA SER A 80 -10.04 8.15 -14.20
C SER A 80 -9.01 7.08 -14.53
N ARG A 81 -8.66 6.96 -15.82
CA ARG A 81 -7.58 6.09 -16.30
C ARG A 81 -6.23 6.44 -15.67
N ARG A 82 -5.98 7.74 -15.46
CA ARG A 82 -4.73 8.23 -14.87
C ARG A 82 -4.57 7.69 -13.45
N PHE A 83 -5.59 7.82 -12.61
CA PHE A 83 -5.58 7.33 -11.24
C PHE A 83 -5.28 5.83 -11.18
N VAL A 84 -5.97 5.02 -12.00
CA VAL A 84 -5.77 3.56 -12.01
C VAL A 84 -4.35 3.17 -12.40
N LEU A 85 -3.72 3.87 -13.34
CA LEU A 85 -2.33 3.59 -13.72
C LEU A 85 -1.35 3.89 -12.57
N TYR A 86 -1.52 5.00 -11.85
CA TYR A 86 -0.69 5.31 -10.68
C TYR A 86 -0.90 4.32 -9.54
N THR A 87 -2.15 3.92 -9.32
CA THR A 87 -2.52 2.91 -8.31
C THR A 87 -1.96 1.53 -8.65
N ALA A 88 -2.03 1.11 -9.92
CA ALA A 88 -1.42 -0.13 -10.37
C ALA A 88 0.11 -0.11 -10.19
N TYR A 89 0.77 1.01 -10.48
CA TYR A 89 2.19 1.18 -10.18
C TYR A 89 2.48 1.05 -8.68
N GLY A 90 1.70 1.73 -7.84
CA GLY A 90 1.82 1.64 -6.38
C GLY A 90 1.69 0.21 -5.86
N MET A 91 0.71 -0.55 -6.35
CA MET A 91 0.53 -1.96 -6.01
C MET A 91 1.71 -2.82 -6.43
N CYS A 92 2.18 -2.68 -7.68
CA CYS A 92 3.36 -3.41 -8.15
C CYS A 92 4.59 -3.09 -7.29
N ALA A 93 4.76 -1.83 -6.90
CA ALA A 93 5.85 -1.41 -6.02
C ALA A 93 5.71 -2.03 -4.62
N ILE A 94 4.51 -2.01 -4.01
CA ILE A 94 4.25 -2.66 -2.71
C ILE A 94 4.58 -4.14 -2.78
N THR A 95 4.07 -4.86 -3.79
CA THR A 95 4.34 -6.29 -3.98
C THR A 95 5.83 -6.56 -4.16
N GLY A 96 6.52 -5.76 -5.00
CA GLY A 96 7.98 -5.87 -5.18
C GLY A 96 8.76 -5.64 -3.88
N TRP A 97 8.41 -4.61 -3.11
CA TRP A 97 9.05 -4.36 -1.81
C TRP A 97 8.77 -5.45 -0.80
N MET A 98 7.57 -6.04 -0.78
CA MET A 98 7.24 -7.16 0.11
C MET A 98 8.07 -8.42 -0.15
N GLU A 99 8.48 -8.67 -1.40
CA GLU A 99 9.38 -9.77 -1.75
C GLU A 99 10.83 -9.47 -1.33
N VAL A 100 11.25 -8.21 -1.41
CA VAL A 100 12.61 -7.79 -1.02
C VAL A 100 12.79 -7.74 0.50
N ILE A 101 11.74 -7.37 1.24
CA ILE A 101 11.76 -7.26 2.69
C ILE A 101 11.65 -8.65 3.31
N SER A 102 12.78 -9.20 3.75
CA SER A 102 12.84 -10.48 4.45
C SER A 102 13.00 -10.34 5.98
N PHE A 103 13.18 -9.13 6.49
CA PHE A 103 13.40 -8.87 7.91
C PHE A 103 12.09 -8.59 8.66
N THR A 104 12.04 -9.04 9.92
CA THR A 104 10.98 -8.76 10.87
C THR A 104 11.47 -7.78 11.94
N LEU A 105 10.59 -6.92 12.42
CA LEU A 105 10.94 -6.00 13.51
C LEU A 105 10.90 -6.79 14.83
N PRO A 106 11.97 -6.76 15.66
CA PRO A 106 12.05 -7.48 16.92
C PRO A 106 11.24 -6.75 18.00
N VAL A 107 9.94 -6.61 17.78
CA VAL A 107 8.99 -6.07 18.76
C VAL A 107 8.24 -7.25 19.35
N HIS A 108 8.43 -7.52 20.64
CA HIS A 108 7.78 -8.63 21.32
C HIS A 108 6.41 -8.29 21.89
N ASP A 109 6.18 -7.01 22.22
CA ASP A 109 4.93 -6.56 22.78
C ASP A 109 3.91 -6.27 21.66
N PRO A 110 2.79 -7.01 21.58
CA PRO A 110 1.84 -6.87 20.50
C PRO A 110 1.17 -5.50 20.47
N LEU A 111 1.02 -4.82 21.61
CA LEU A 111 0.44 -3.47 21.64
C LEU A 111 1.41 -2.47 21.00
N LEU A 112 2.70 -2.57 21.33
CA LEU A 112 3.72 -1.71 20.74
C LEU A 112 3.87 -1.99 19.23
N ALA A 113 3.81 -3.26 18.84
CA ALA A 113 3.81 -3.65 17.44
C ALA A 113 2.61 -3.07 16.69
N ALA A 114 1.40 -3.10 17.27
CA ALA A 114 0.21 -2.54 16.66
C ALA A 114 0.30 -1.02 16.47
N ILE A 115 0.82 -0.29 17.47
CA ILE A 115 1.00 1.17 17.39
C ILE A 115 2.08 1.52 16.36
N ALA A 116 3.23 0.84 16.39
CA ALA A 116 4.32 1.08 15.46
C ALA A 116 3.94 0.73 14.02
N GLY A 117 3.35 -0.45 13.81
CA GLY A 117 2.84 -0.88 12.51
C GLY A 117 1.75 0.06 12.00
N GLY A 118 0.77 0.41 12.84
CA GLY A 118 -0.28 1.36 12.48
C GLY A 118 0.26 2.73 12.08
N ALA A 119 1.26 3.25 12.80
CA ALA A 119 1.91 4.53 12.47
C ALA A 119 2.67 4.49 11.14
N ILE A 120 3.45 3.43 10.89
CA ILE A 120 4.21 3.25 9.65
C ILE A 120 3.26 3.05 8.46
N LEU A 121 2.24 2.19 8.62
CA LEU A 121 1.21 1.96 7.62
C LEU A 121 0.45 3.24 7.28
N GLY A 122 0.01 3.99 8.30
CA GLY A 122 -0.70 5.26 8.14
C GLY A 122 0.14 6.33 7.47
N ALA A 123 1.43 6.43 7.81
CA ALA A 123 2.36 7.34 7.14
C ALA A 123 2.56 6.97 5.67
N GLY A 124 2.79 5.67 5.38
CA GLY A 124 2.93 5.17 4.01
C GLY A 124 1.68 5.40 3.16
N ALA A 125 0.50 5.04 3.69
CA ALA A 125 -0.78 5.26 3.04
C ALA A 125 -1.05 6.75 2.81
N GLY A 126 -0.79 7.60 3.81
CA GLY A 126 -0.94 9.05 3.68
C GLY A 126 -0.04 9.68 2.61
N ILE A 127 1.20 9.19 2.48
CA ILE A 127 2.12 9.61 1.40
C ILE A 127 1.60 9.15 0.03
N SER A 128 1.11 7.90 -0.08
CA SER A 128 0.49 7.40 -1.31
C SER A 128 -0.73 8.22 -1.69
N MET A 129 -1.65 8.52 -0.75
CA MET A 129 -2.85 9.33 -1.01
C MET A 129 -2.55 10.80 -1.33
N ARG A 130 -1.41 11.33 -0.89
CA ARG A 130 -0.92 12.66 -1.29
C ARG A 130 -0.59 12.71 -2.79
N SER A 131 -0.20 11.56 -3.36
CA SER A 131 0.03 11.41 -4.79
C SER A 131 -1.29 11.34 -5.56
N LEU A 132 -1.20 11.27 -6.90
CA LEU A 132 -2.36 11.02 -7.78
C LEU A 132 -2.78 9.54 -7.86
N GLY A 133 -2.23 8.67 -6.98
CA GLY A 133 -2.51 7.25 -6.93
C GLY A 133 -2.87 6.78 -5.53
N SER A 134 -3.15 5.48 -5.41
CA SER A 134 -3.58 4.81 -4.18
C SER A 134 -2.73 3.58 -3.93
N SER A 135 -2.65 3.14 -2.67
CA SER A 135 -2.07 1.84 -2.30
C SER A 135 -3.03 0.68 -2.63
N GLY A 136 -4.26 1.00 -3.06
CA GLY A 136 -5.28 0.06 -3.47
C GLY A 136 -6.42 -0.07 -2.49
N GLY A 137 -6.23 -0.93 -1.48
CA GLY A 137 -7.35 -1.54 -0.81
C GLY A 137 -8.31 -0.59 -0.10
N LEU A 138 -7.82 0.19 0.87
CA LEU A 138 -8.66 1.16 1.59
C LEU A 138 -8.83 2.48 0.85
N ASP A 139 -7.87 2.87 0.00
CA ASP A 139 -7.79 4.24 -0.51
C ASP A 139 -8.38 4.41 -1.92
N ILE A 140 -9.07 3.42 -2.49
CA ILE A 140 -9.77 3.56 -3.80
C ILE A 140 -11.22 4.05 -3.64
N LEU A 141 -11.89 3.79 -2.52
CA LEU A 141 -13.30 4.19 -2.25
C LEU A 141 -13.35 5.30 -1.20
#